data_AF-A0A519IGY8-F1
#
_entry.id   AF-A0A519IGY8-F1
#
_cell.length_a   1.000
_cell.length_b   1.000
_cell.length_c   1.000
_cell.angle_alpha   90.00
_cell.angle_beta   90.00
_cell.angle_gamma   90.00
#
_symmetry.space_group_name_H-M   'P 1'
#
loop_
_entity.id
_entity.type
_entity.pdbx_description
1 polymer ?
#
loop_
_entity_poly.entity_id
_entity_poly.type
_entity_poly.pdbx_seq_one_letter_code
_entity_poly.pdbx_strand_id
1 'polypeptide(L)'
;MLAGVLLAGAAQAQGFDFESVTRLARERSEKPYRTQSDKLPADLAKLNYDQVRDIRWRPDRALWRAEKLPFEAMFFHLGLYQTEPVLINEVTPQGPRHISYSRADFDYGKNQVQPQAWGDLGFAGFRLHNHLNSSAYKDELAVFQGASYFRALGKGQQYGLSARGLAIDTVGAAPGQAEEFPRFTEFWLVKPDPLTAQVTVLALMDSPRATGAFRFDIQPGVQTTTTVRSRIFVRPGGGKPIATLGIAPLTSMFFFGENQPRKEDFRPEVHDSDGLMIATGEGEWLWRPLQNPKQTLVTSFATKNPKGFGLMQRDRQWANYEDVEARYERRPSAWVRPLHDWGPGRVELVQLNTPDETHDNIVAYWVPAQMPAPGQPLEFSYEVSWQGDEQQRPPGAWVTQSRRGMGYTKETAAALRQQAQYVVDFDGPALKALPANAAVKAVVTADANGKVLENIVYRNPATDQWRMTVRVQRQKADRPIELRAFLQHDNHAVSETWTHIILPE
;
A
#
# COMPACT_ATOMS: atom_id res chain seq x y z
N MET A 1 37.60 22.62 4.91
CA MET A 1 36.43 23.47 5.22
C MET A 1 35.28 22.54 5.61
N LEU A 2 34.89 22.52 6.87
CA LEU A 2 33.71 21.78 7.33
C LEU A 2 32.45 22.56 6.92
N ALA A 3 31.58 21.94 6.12
CA ALA A 3 30.24 22.46 5.87
C ALA A 3 29.28 21.80 6.88
N GLY A 4 28.89 22.56 7.91
CA GLY A 4 27.85 22.17 8.85
C GLY A 4 26.48 22.25 8.18
N VAL A 5 25.74 21.15 8.21
CA VAL A 5 24.32 21.12 7.82
C VAL A 5 23.52 21.74 8.97
N LEU A 6 23.00 22.94 8.73
CA LEU A 6 22.04 23.59 9.61
C LEU A 6 20.68 22.89 9.44
N LEU A 7 20.35 22.02 10.39
CA LEU A 7 18.98 21.59 10.63
C LEU A 7 18.17 22.81 11.09
N ALA A 8 17.36 23.37 10.19
CA ALA A 8 16.39 24.40 10.54
C ALA A 8 15.34 23.76 11.46
N GLY A 9 15.46 24.03 12.76
CA GLY A 9 14.47 23.64 13.76
C GLY A 9 13.18 24.42 13.53
N ALA A 10 12.11 23.70 13.19
CA ALA A 10 10.76 24.22 13.34
C ALA A 10 10.56 24.62 14.81
N ALA A 11 10.01 25.81 15.06
CA ALA A 11 9.72 26.26 16.41
C ALA A 11 8.83 25.21 17.10
N GLN A 12 9.36 24.54 18.12
CA GLN A 12 8.61 23.55 18.89
C GLN A 12 7.43 24.28 19.53
N ALA A 13 6.21 23.92 19.12
CA ALA A 13 5.00 24.23 19.89
C ALA A 13 5.22 23.83 21.36
N GLN A 14 4.64 24.57 22.31
CA GLN A 14 4.77 24.21 23.72
C GLN A 14 4.28 22.77 23.98
N GLY A 15 5.23 21.83 24.06
CA GLY A 15 5.13 20.53 24.74
C GLY A 15 4.45 19.35 24.03
N PHE A 16 3.79 19.53 22.87
CA PHE A 16 3.11 18.40 22.20
C PHE A 16 3.82 17.94 20.92
N ASP A 17 4.37 16.72 20.97
CA ASP A 17 5.16 16.11 19.91
C ASP A 17 4.91 14.59 19.81
N PHE A 18 5.75 13.90 19.03
CA PHE A 18 5.67 12.44 18.89
C PHE A 18 5.88 11.67 20.19
N GLU A 19 6.68 12.19 21.12
CA GLU A 19 6.94 11.55 22.41
C GLU A 19 5.73 11.70 23.35
N SER A 20 4.97 12.81 23.23
CA SER A 20 3.66 12.94 23.89
C SER A 20 2.66 11.88 23.41
N VAL A 21 2.56 11.62 22.11
CA VAL A 21 1.69 10.55 21.57
C VAL A 21 2.19 9.16 21.96
N THR A 22 3.51 8.96 22.00
CA THR A 22 4.12 7.72 22.51
C THR A 22 3.68 7.41 23.93
N ARG A 23 3.69 8.42 24.80
CA ARG A 23 3.29 8.26 26.20
C ARG A 23 1.84 7.79 26.29
N LEU A 24 0.94 8.40 25.52
CA LEU A 24 -0.46 7.99 25.41
C LEU A 24 -0.60 6.54 24.92
N ALA A 25 0.17 6.14 23.89
CA ALA A 25 0.13 4.77 23.37
C ALA A 25 0.60 3.75 24.43
N ARG A 26 1.69 4.04 25.14
CA ARG A 26 2.19 3.19 26.24
C ARG A 26 1.15 3.06 27.35
N GLU A 27 0.66 4.18 27.87
CA GLU A 27 -0.35 4.19 28.94
C GLU A 27 -1.64 3.45 28.54
N ARG A 28 -2.05 3.57 27.27
CA ARG A 28 -3.19 2.80 26.75
C ARG A 28 -2.88 1.31 26.71
N SER A 29 -1.67 0.90 26.33
CA SER A 29 -1.26 -0.51 26.22
C SER A 29 -1.36 -1.28 27.54
N GLU A 30 -1.24 -0.57 28.67
CA GLU A 30 -1.28 -1.12 30.02
C GLU A 30 -2.70 -1.31 30.56
N LYS A 31 -3.72 -0.85 29.84
CA LYS A 31 -5.15 -0.96 30.21
C LYS A 31 -5.86 -1.98 29.30
N PRO A 32 -6.99 -2.57 29.70
CA PRO A 32 -7.80 -3.37 28.77
C PRO A 32 -8.28 -2.53 27.58
N TYR A 33 -8.36 -3.15 26.39
CA TYR A 33 -8.96 -2.51 25.22
C TYR A 33 -10.42 -2.15 25.48
N ARG A 34 -10.85 -0.98 25.00
CA ARG A 34 -12.22 -0.50 25.07
C ARG A 34 -12.67 -0.04 23.70
N THR A 35 -13.67 -0.70 23.15
CA THR A 35 -14.31 -0.28 21.91
C THR A 35 -15.03 1.06 22.13
N GLN A 36 -14.91 1.98 21.18
CA GLN A 36 -15.70 3.21 21.18
C GLN A 36 -17.14 2.90 20.75
N SER A 37 -18.09 3.76 21.12
CA SER A 37 -19.45 3.59 20.63
C SER A 37 -19.49 3.88 19.13
N ASP A 38 -20.11 2.97 18.40
CA ASP A 38 -20.40 3.01 16.96
C ASP A 38 -21.86 3.41 16.67
N LYS A 39 -22.59 3.86 17.70
CA LYS A 39 -24.02 4.14 17.61
C LYS A 39 -24.25 5.51 16.99
N LEU A 40 -24.67 5.50 15.73
CA LEU A 40 -25.09 6.71 15.03
C LEU A 40 -26.49 7.16 15.48
N PRO A 41 -26.80 8.48 15.40
CA PRO A 41 -28.17 8.97 15.47
C PRO A 41 -29.10 8.23 14.51
N ALA A 42 -30.35 8.02 14.92
CA ALA A 42 -31.27 7.11 14.24
C ALA A 42 -31.63 7.53 12.79
N ASP A 43 -31.59 8.81 12.49
CA ASP A 43 -31.78 9.34 11.14
C ASP A 43 -30.53 9.19 10.27
N LEU A 44 -29.33 9.40 10.85
CA LEU A 44 -28.05 9.16 10.17
C LEU A 44 -27.83 7.67 9.88
N ALA A 45 -28.20 6.77 10.80
CA ALA A 45 -28.05 5.32 10.66
C ALA A 45 -28.91 4.72 9.53
N LYS A 46 -29.93 5.45 9.05
CA LYS A 46 -30.84 5.00 7.98
C LYS A 46 -30.36 5.37 6.58
N LEU A 47 -29.33 6.20 6.47
CA LEU A 47 -28.85 6.65 5.17
C LEU A 47 -28.20 5.50 4.40
N ASN A 48 -28.55 5.39 3.12
CA ASN A 48 -27.89 4.46 2.20
C ASN A 48 -26.59 5.06 1.63
N TYR A 49 -25.90 4.31 0.76
CA TYR A 49 -24.64 4.73 0.14
C TYR A 49 -24.71 6.09 -0.56
N ASP A 50 -25.69 6.29 -1.43
CA ASP A 50 -25.83 7.54 -2.19
C ASP A 50 -26.10 8.73 -1.28
N GLN A 51 -26.91 8.52 -0.25
CA GLN A 51 -27.25 9.53 0.74
C GLN A 51 -26.04 9.95 1.59
N VAL A 52 -25.23 8.99 2.05
CA VAL A 52 -23.98 9.31 2.78
C VAL A 52 -22.98 10.04 1.87
N ARG A 53 -22.85 9.61 0.60
CA ARG A 53 -21.99 10.26 -0.40
C ARG A 53 -22.40 11.70 -0.73
N ASP A 54 -23.68 12.03 -0.55
CA ASP A 54 -24.21 13.39 -0.76
C ASP A 54 -23.85 14.35 0.39
N ILE A 55 -23.42 13.83 1.54
CA ILE A 55 -22.92 14.65 2.66
C ILE A 55 -21.47 15.07 2.38
N ARG A 56 -21.22 16.37 2.28
CA ARG A 56 -19.93 16.93 1.86
C ARG A 56 -19.44 18.01 2.80
N TRP A 57 -18.14 18.03 3.07
CA TRP A 57 -17.51 19.17 3.75
C TRP A 57 -17.63 20.44 2.89
N ARG A 58 -17.92 21.58 3.52
CA ARG A 58 -17.97 22.90 2.86
C ARG A 58 -16.54 23.44 2.65
N PRO A 59 -16.03 23.53 1.40
CA PRO A 59 -14.62 23.86 1.15
C PRO A 59 -14.17 25.21 1.72
N ASP A 60 -15.05 26.21 1.80
CA ASP A 60 -14.78 27.51 2.40
C ASP A 60 -14.48 27.44 3.91
N ARG A 61 -14.87 26.34 4.57
CA ARG A 61 -14.67 26.10 6.01
C ARG A 61 -13.47 25.20 6.30
N ALA A 62 -12.69 24.81 5.29
CA ALA A 62 -11.51 23.98 5.47
C ALA A 62 -10.53 24.58 6.50
N LEU A 63 -9.96 23.72 7.36
CA LEU A 63 -8.94 24.14 8.33
C LEU A 63 -7.77 24.77 7.58
N TRP A 64 -7.24 25.87 8.13
CA TRP A 64 -6.13 26.68 7.60
C TRP A 64 -6.40 27.49 6.32
N ARG A 65 -7.60 27.37 5.73
CA ARG A 65 -7.97 28.13 4.52
C ARG A 65 -7.97 29.64 4.74
N ALA A 66 -8.59 30.10 5.82
CA ALA A 66 -8.67 31.54 6.15
C ALA A 66 -7.29 32.17 6.35
N GLU A 67 -6.32 31.37 6.80
CA GLU A 67 -4.94 31.76 7.04
C GLU A 67 -4.06 31.65 5.78
N LYS A 68 -4.62 31.15 4.67
CA LYS A 68 -3.95 31.01 3.37
C LYS A 68 -2.68 30.15 3.42
N LEU A 69 -2.66 29.13 4.29
CA LEU A 69 -1.51 28.22 4.42
C LEU A 69 -1.40 27.30 3.19
N PRO A 70 -0.22 26.72 2.90
CA PRO A 70 -0.04 25.85 1.73
C PRO A 70 -0.87 24.55 1.79
N PHE A 71 -1.21 24.09 3.00
CA PHE A 71 -2.07 22.93 3.22
C PHE A 71 -3.42 23.34 3.80
N GLU A 72 -4.45 22.59 3.46
CA GLU A 72 -5.79 22.67 4.06
C GLU A 72 -6.24 21.28 4.52
N ALA A 73 -7.10 21.21 5.54
CA ALA A 73 -7.73 19.96 5.95
C ALA A 73 -9.26 20.05 5.89
N MET A 74 -9.88 18.96 5.44
CA MET A 74 -11.33 18.77 5.43
C MET A 74 -11.67 17.45 6.12
N PHE A 75 -12.81 17.39 6.78
CA PHE A 75 -13.18 16.22 7.60
C PHE A 75 -14.30 15.42 6.96
N PHE A 76 -14.26 14.10 7.13
CA PHE A 76 -15.31 13.20 6.68
C PHE A 76 -16.40 13.08 7.73
N HIS A 77 -17.65 13.09 7.29
CA HIS A 77 -18.80 12.85 8.15
C HIS A 77 -18.93 11.35 8.48
N LEU A 78 -19.45 11.01 9.67
CA LEU A 78 -19.83 9.63 10.00
C LEU A 78 -20.98 9.14 9.12
N GLY A 79 -21.02 7.84 8.84
CA GLY A 79 -22.13 7.24 8.11
C GLY A 79 -21.78 5.88 7.50
N LEU A 80 -22.82 5.07 7.29
CA LEU A 80 -22.75 3.74 6.68
C LEU A 80 -21.64 2.87 7.31
N TYR A 81 -20.48 2.76 6.65
CA TYR A 81 -19.35 1.94 7.10
C TYR A 81 -18.46 2.63 8.14
N GLN A 82 -18.51 3.96 8.24
CA GLN A 82 -17.67 4.76 9.12
C GLN A 82 -18.49 5.28 10.29
N THR A 83 -18.73 4.41 11.27
CA THR A 83 -19.60 4.68 12.41
C THR A 83 -18.85 5.05 13.69
N GLU A 84 -17.56 4.72 13.77
CA GLU A 84 -16.70 5.01 14.93
C GLU A 84 -15.89 6.31 14.73
N PRO A 85 -16.10 7.35 15.56
CA PRO A 85 -15.46 8.64 15.37
C PRO A 85 -14.00 8.68 15.78
N VAL A 86 -13.18 9.35 14.98
CA VAL A 86 -11.82 9.75 15.36
C VAL A 86 -11.85 11.13 15.99
N LEU A 87 -11.01 11.34 17.01
CA LEU A 87 -10.78 12.66 17.57
C LEU A 87 -9.75 13.42 16.73
N ILE A 88 -10.04 14.68 16.39
CA ILE A 88 -9.12 15.53 15.63
C ILE A 88 -8.71 16.71 16.50
N ASN A 89 -7.41 16.98 16.51
CA ASN A 89 -6.81 18.11 17.20
C ASN A 89 -5.92 18.90 16.22
N GLU A 90 -5.78 20.21 16.43
CA GLU A 90 -4.76 21.06 15.80
C GLU A 90 -3.65 21.31 16.83
N VAL A 91 -2.39 21.19 16.43
CA VAL A 91 -1.25 21.62 17.27
C VAL A 91 -0.81 23.00 16.81
N THR A 92 -1.01 24.00 17.66
CA THR A 92 -0.56 25.39 17.43
C THR A 92 0.64 25.70 18.34
N PRO A 93 1.30 26.86 18.19
CA PRO A 93 2.37 27.27 19.12
C PRO A 93 1.96 27.27 20.61
N GLN A 94 0.66 27.45 20.90
CA GLN A 94 0.09 27.45 22.25
C GLN A 94 -0.23 26.05 22.79
N GLY A 95 -0.10 25.00 21.97
CA GLY A 95 -0.38 23.61 22.34
C GLY A 95 -1.50 22.97 21.50
N PRO A 96 -1.91 21.73 21.84
CA PRO A 96 -2.97 21.02 21.14
C PRO A 96 -4.34 21.60 21.48
N ARG A 97 -5.19 21.78 20.47
CA ARG A 97 -6.58 22.23 20.59
C ARG A 97 -7.50 21.27 19.87
N HIS A 98 -8.53 20.80 20.56
CA HIS A 98 -9.55 19.94 19.95
C HIS A 98 -10.35 20.68 18.88
N ILE A 99 -10.63 19.98 17.77
CA ILE A 99 -11.55 20.42 16.72
C ILE A 99 -12.85 19.66 16.94
N SER A 100 -13.84 20.33 17.51
CA SER A 100 -15.17 19.76 17.70
C SER A 100 -15.92 19.62 16.37
N TYR A 101 -16.75 18.59 16.27
CA TYR A 101 -17.69 18.47 15.18
C TYR A 101 -18.68 19.65 15.17
N SER A 102 -18.92 20.21 13.99
CA SER A 102 -19.98 21.18 13.77
C SER A 102 -20.77 20.82 12.52
N ARG A 103 -22.08 20.65 12.70
CA ARG A 103 -23.03 20.44 11.59
C ARG A 103 -22.98 21.53 10.53
N ALA A 104 -22.56 22.75 10.89
CA ALA A 104 -22.47 23.87 9.95
C ALA A 104 -21.29 23.73 8.97
N ASP A 105 -20.35 22.82 9.26
CA ASP A 105 -19.21 22.55 8.38
C ASP A 105 -19.57 21.66 7.19
N PHE A 106 -20.76 21.05 7.21
CA PHE A 106 -21.22 20.12 6.20
C PHE A 106 -22.38 20.69 5.37
N ASP A 107 -22.41 20.30 4.11
CA ASP A 107 -23.58 20.30 3.26
C ASP A 107 -24.18 18.89 3.28
N TYR A 108 -25.46 18.78 3.63
CA TYR A 108 -26.16 17.50 3.71
C TYR A 108 -26.83 17.12 2.39
N GLY A 109 -26.69 17.96 1.35
CA GLY A 109 -27.29 17.72 0.05
C GLY A 109 -28.80 17.62 0.13
N LYS A 110 -29.37 16.55 -0.43
CA LYS A 110 -30.82 16.30 -0.46
C LYS A 110 -31.34 15.54 0.77
N ASN A 111 -30.47 15.21 1.73
CA ASN A 111 -30.84 14.40 2.88
C ASN A 111 -31.77 15.14 3.85
N GLN A 112 -32.79 14.43 4.35
CA GLN A 112 -33.73 14.94 5.35
C GLN A 112 -33.32 14.47 6.75
N VAL A 113 -32.20 15.01 7.23
CA VAL A 113 -31.62 14.72 8.56
C VAL A 113 -31.90 15.84 9.55
N GLN A 114 -31.82 15.55 10.86
CA GLN A 114 -32.04 16.49 11.97
C GLN A 114 -30.74 16.72 12.77
N PRO A 115 -29.72 17.37 12.17
CA PRO A 115 -28.40 17.48 12.76
C PRO A 115 -28.33 18.32 14.06
N GLN A 116 -29.40 19.06 14.38
CA GLN A 116 -29.55 19.83 15.61
C GLN A 116 -29.43 18.95 16.87
N ALA A 117 -29.88 17.69 16.80
CA ALA A 117 -29.98 16.80 17.95
C ALA A 117 -28.74 15.95 18.20
N TRP A 118 -27.75 15.99 17.30
CA TRP A 118 -26.63 15.03 17.31
C TRP A 118 -25.50 15.38 18.29
N GLY A 119 -25.35 16.65 18.67
CA GLY A 119 -24.21 17.09 19.46
C GLY A 119 -22.87 16.98 18.69
N ASP A 120 -21.79 16.70 19.42
CA ASP A 120 -20.47 16.45 18.83
C ASP A 120 -20.37 14.97 18.41
N LEU A 121 -20.51 14.70 17.11
CA LEU A 121 -20.39 13.36 16.56
C LEU A 121 -18.93 12.90 16.43
N GLY A 122 -17.95 13.80 16.49
CA GLY A 122 -16.62 13.57 15.93
C GLY A 122 -16.63 13.43 14.40
N PHE A 123 -15.58 12.81 13.86
CA PHE A 123 -15.37 12.68 12.41
C PHE A 123 -15.06 11.25 12.01
N ALA A 124 -15.37 10.86 10.77
CA ALA A 124 -14.98 9.56 10.22
C ALA A 124 -13.48 9.48 9.85
N GLY A 125 -12.83 10.64 9.74
CA GLY A 125 -11.47 10.77 9.22
C GLY A 125 -11.27 12.16 8.65
N PHE A 126 -10.16 12.35 7.93
CA PHE A 126 -9.86 13.61 7.28
C PHE A 126 -9.07 13.42 5.99
N ARG A 127 -9.06 14.48 5.19
CA ARG A 127 -8.24 14.61 4.00
C ARG A 127 -7.46 15.91 4.02
N LEU A 128 -6.23 15.84 3.51
CA LEU A 128 -5.33 16.98 3.34
C LEU A 128 -5.36 17.41 1.89
N HIS A 129 -5.27 18.72 1.68
CA HIS A 129 -5.23 19.34 0.36
C HIS A 129 -3.97 20.19 0.19
N ASN A 130 -3.40 20.19 -1.01
CA ASN A 130 -2.24 21.00 -1.40
C ASN A 130 -2.31 21.33 -2.91
N HIS A 131 -1.56 22.33 -3.37
CA HIS A 131 -1.36 22.67 -4.77
C HIS A 131 -0.53 21.62 -5.53
N LEU A 132 -1.06 20.39 -5.65
CA LEU A 132 -0.34 19.24 -6.20
C LEU A 132 -0.24 19.32 -7.74
N ASN A 133 -1.34 19.67 -8.41
CA ASN A 133 -1.41 19.69 -9.87
C ASN A 133 -1.24 21.09 -10.46
N SER A 134 -1.73 22.12 -9.76
CA SER A 134 -1.63 23.52 -10.17
C SER A 134 -1.63 24.48 -8.99
N SER A 135 -1.14 25.70 -9.19
CA SER A 135 -1.20 26.76 -8.18
C SER A 135 -2.61 27.36 -7.97
N ALA A 136 -3.55 27.08 -8.88
CA ALA A 136 -4.89 27.68 -8.85
C ALA A 136 -5.87 26.93 -7.95
N TYR A 137 -5.62 25.65 -7.69
CA TYR A 137 -6.51 24.77 -6.94
C TYR A 137 -5.69 23.90 -5.98
N LYS A 138 -6.27 23.59 -4.81
CA LYS A 138 -5.67 22.64 -3.87
C LYS A 138 -6.35 21.29 -4.03
N ASP A 139 -5.67 20.40 -4.74
CA ASP A 139 -6.06 19.02 -4.94
C ASP A 139 -6.05 18.26 -3.61
N GLU A 140 -6.84 17.18 -3.55
CA GLU A 140 -6.71 16.20 -2.48
C GLU A 140 -5.33 15.54 -2.56
N LEU A 141 -4.62 15.50 -1.44
CA LEU A 141 -3.24 15.03 -1.33
C LEU A 141 -3.18 13.69 -0.59
N ALA A 142 -3.83 13.61 0.57
CA ALA A 142 -3.76 12.45 1.44
C ALA A 142 -5.06 12.27 2.22
N VAL A 143 -5.42 11.02 2.49
CA VAL A 143 -6.65 10.63 3.20
C VAL A 143 -6.29 9.71 4.35
N PHE A 144 -6.90 9.94 5.51
CA PHE A 144 -6.87 9.06 6.68
C PHE A 144 -8.31 8.74 7.07
N GLN A 145 -8.77 7.53 6.81
CA GLN A 145 -10.15 7.10 7.05
C GLN A 145 -10.23 5.56 7.11
N GLY A 146 -11.01 5.04 8.06
CA GLY A 146 -11.25 3.60 8.22
C GLY A 146 -10.08 2.86 8.86
N ALA A 147 -10.33 2.17 9.98
CA ALA A 147 -9.31 1.48 10.77
C ALA A 147 -8.01 2.32 10.89
N SER A 148 -6.86 1.80 10.46
CA SER A 148 -5.58 2.53 10.42
C SER A 148 -5.12 2.84 8.99
N TYR A 149 -6.04 2.92 8.03
CA TYR A 149 -5.71 3.14 6.63
C TYR A 149 -5.37 4.61 6.33
N PHE A 150 -4.44 4.78 5.40
CA PHE A 150 -4.17 6.05 4.77
C PHE A 150 -3.74 5.88 3.30
N ARG A 151 -4.00 6.89 2.48
CA ARG A 151 -3.61 6.95 1.06
C ARG A 151 -3.01 8.32 0.76
N ALA A 152 -2.12 8.42 -0.22
CA ALA A 152 -1.70 9.71 -0.74
C ALA A 152 -1.49 9.68 -2.26
N LEU A 153 -1.44 10.88 -2.86
CA LEU A 153 -1.29 11.10 -4.29
C LEU A 153 -0.06 11.94 -4.57
N GLY A 154 0.74 11.52 -5.54
CA GLY A 154 1.64 12.35 -6.32
C GLY A 154 0.91 13.05 -7.47
N LYS A 155 1.64 13.90 -8.18
CA LYS A 155 1.09 14.74 -9.25
C LYS A 155 0.42 13.92 -10.36
N GLY A 156 -0.78 14.31 -10.76
CA GLY A 156 -1.54 13.72 -11.87
C GLY A 156 -2.19 12.36 -11.57
N GLN A 157 -2.11 11.88 -10.33
CA GLN A 157 -2.59 10.55 -9.94
C GLN A 157 -4.06 10.55 -9.49
N GLN A 158 -4.62 9.35 -9.40
CA GLN A 158 -5.90 9.07 -8.77
C GLN A 158 -5.73 7.97 -7.71
N TYR A 159 -6.65 7.89 -6.74
CA TYR A 159 -6.54 6.88 -5.69
C TYR A 159 -6.65 5.46 -6.25
N GLY A 160 -5.76 4.60 -5.75
CA GLY A 160 -5.82 3.15 -5.90
C GLY A 160 -5.53 2.50 -4.57
N LEU A 161 -4.36 1.86 -4.47
CA LEU A 161 -3.90 1.20 -3.25
C LEU A 161 -3.87 2.10 -1.99
N SER A 162 -3.86 1.45 -0.83
CA SER A 162 -3.69 2.05 0.49
C SER A 162 -2.45 1.57 1.20
N ALA A 163 -2.04 2.33 2.22
CA ALA A 163 -1.20 1.86 3.31
C ALA A 163 -2.05 1.73 4.60
N ARG A 164 -1.54 1.01 5.60
CA ARG A 164 -2.11 1.00 6.96
C ARG A 164 -1.04 1.28 8.00
N GLY A 165 -1.44 1.70 9.20
CA GLY A 165 -0.54 1.85 10.33
C GLY A 165 0.05 0.52 10.80
N LEU A 166 -0.78 -0.51 10.87
CA LEU A 166 -0.40 -1.85 11.34
C LEU A 166 -1.38 -2.91 10.81
N ALA A 167 -0.89 -4.12 10.55
CA ALA A 167 -1.73 -5.29 10.29
C ALA A 167 -1.48 -6.37 11.35
N ILE A 168 -2.53 -7.07 11.81
CA ILE A 168 -2.41 -8.10 12.85
C ILE A 168 -3.20 -9.34 12.40
N ASP A 169 -2.48 -10.45 12.25
CA ASP A 169 -3.05 -11.75 11.86
C ASP A 169 -3.94 -11.67 10.60
N THR A 170 -3.44 -11.09 9.50
CA THR A 170 -4.20 -10.81 8.27
C THR A 170 -4.91 -12.03 7.64
N VAL A 171 -4.42 -13.24 7.91
CA VAL A 171 -5.07 -14.50 7.49
C VAL A 171 -5.74 -15.27 8.65
N GLY A 172 -5.92 -14.60 9.79
CA GLY A 172 -6.30 -15.21 11.07
C GLY A 172 -5.11 -15.90 11.76
N ALA A 173 -5.10 -15.87 13.10
CA ALA A 173 -4.09 -16.62 13.88
C ALA A 173 -4.37 -18.14 13.90
N ALA A 174 -5.57 -18.55 13.52
CA ALA A 174 -6.01 -19.93 13.36
C ALA A 174 -7.18 -20.01 12.37
N PRO A 175 -7.45 -21.18 11.76
CA PRO A 175 -8.62 -21.36 10.90
C PRO A 175 -9.91 -20.89 11.59
N GLY A 176 -10.68 -20.04 10.90
CA GLY A 176 -11.92 -19.47 11.41
C GLY A 176 -11.77 -18.23 12.29
N GLN A 177 -10.54 -17.75 12.55
CA GLN A 177 -10.32 -16.43 13.17
C GLN A 177 -10.17 -15.36 12.09
N ALA A 178 -10.79 -14.20 12.32
CA ALA A 178 -10.67 -13.03 11.44
C ALA A 178 -9.37 -12.25 11.74
N GLU A 179 -8.95 -11.44 10.76
CA GLU A 179 -7.94 -10.39 10.95
C GLU A 179 -8.36 -9.44 12.08
N GLU A 180 -7.38 -9.00 12.88
CA GLU A 180 -7.55 -7.86 13.77
C GLU A 180 -7.16 -6.59 13.03
N PHE A 181 -8.05 -5.60 13.03
CA PHE A 181 -7.85 -4.32 12.36
C PHE A 181 -7.56 -3.20 13.38
N PRO A 182 -6.28 -2.87 13.64
CA PRO A 182 -5.93 -1.69 14.44
C PRO A 182 -6.51 -0.42 13.83
N ARG A 183 -6.95 0.49 14.70
CA ARG A 183 -7.63 1.72 14.30
C ARG A 183 -6.89 2.96 14.79
N PHE A 184 -6.74 3.97 13.93
CA PHE A 184 -6.40 5.32 14.40
C PHE A 184 -7.60 5.92 15.11
N THR A 185 -7.43 6.28 16.38
CA THR A 185 -8.51 6.77 17.25
C THR A 185 -8.44 8.28 17.46
N GLU A 186 -7.25 8.86 17.34
CA GLU A 186 -7.01 10.28 17.57
C GLU A 186 -5.86 10.78 16.72
N PHE A 187 -6.02 11.99 16.18
CA PHE A 187 -5.05 12.67 15.34
C PHE A 187 -4.73 14.06 15.88
N TRP A 188 -3.49 14.49 15.66
CA TRP A 188 -3.02 15.85 15.88
C TRP A 188 -2.39 16.37 14.60
N LEU A 189 -3.08 17.31 13.96
CA LEU A 189 -2.63 17.99 12.75
C LEU A 189 -1.74 19.15 13.17
N VAL A 190 -0.44 19.06 12.89
CA VAL A 190 0.50 20.12 13.24
C VAL A 190 0.32 21.25 12.24
N LYS A 191 0.03 22.45 12.77
CA LYS A 191 -0.18 23.63 11.95
C LYS A 191 1.06 23.91 11.09
N PRO A 192 0.95 23.92 9.75
CA PRO A 192 2.10 24.12 8.88
C PRO A 192 2.59 25.57 8.95
N ASP A 193 3.90 25.76 8.84
CA ASP A 193 4.46 27.09 8.57
C ASP A 193 4.03 27.57 7.17
N PRO A 194 3.76 28.87 6.93
CA PRO A 194 3.34 29.38 5.63
C PRO A 194 4.30 29.06 4.47
N LEU A 195 5.58 28.81 4.75
CA LEU A 195 6.62 28.50 3.76
C LEU A 195 7.02 27.02 3.74
N THR A 196 6.38 26.17 4.54
CA THR A 196 6.73 24.74 4.57
C THR A 196 6.29 24.03 3.28
N ALA A 197 7.10 23.06 2.85
CA ALA A 197 6.75 22.12 1.79
C ALA A 197 6.19 20.79 2.33
N GLN A 198 6.02 20.67 3.65
CA GLN A 198 5.63 19.44 4.33
C GLN A 198 4.59 19.70 5.42
N VAL A 199 3.64 18.78 5.57
CA VAL A 199 2.68 18.77 6.69
C VAL A 199 2.92 17.57 7.59
N THR A 200 2.85 17.78 8.91
CA THR A 200 3.01 16.72 9.91
C THR A 200 1.66 16.35 10.51
N VAL A 201 1.39 15.05 10.57
CA VAL A 201 0.26 14.44 11.28
C VAL A 201 0.80 13.51 12.35
N LEU A 202 0.36 13.65 13.59
CA LEU A 202 0.57 12.64 14.63
C LEU A 202 -0.71 11.84 14.83
N ALA A 203 -0.60 10.54 15.10
CA ALA A 203 -1.75 9.67 15.30
C ALA A 203 -1.54 8.66 16.42
N LEU A 204 -2.62 8.40 17.17
CA LEU A 204 -2.70 7.36 18.18
C LEU A 204 -3.57 6.20 17.67
N MET A 205 -2.95 5.03 17.59
CA MET A 205 -3.57 3.79 17.17
C MET A 205 -3.93 2.93 18.37
N ASP A 206 -5.09 2.30 18.32
CA ASP A 206 -5.58 1.39 19.34
C ASP A 206 -6.20 0.13 18.70
N SER A 207 -6.08 -1.00 19.40
CA SER A 207 -6.49 -2.33 18.95
C SER A 207 -6.61 -3.28 20.15
N PRO A 208 -7.38 -4.38 20.06
CA PRO A 208 -7.48 -5.37 21.12
C PRO A 208 -6.14 -5.86 21.69
N ARG A 209 -5.11 -6.05 20.85
CA ARG A 209 -3.82 -6.61 21.27
C ARG A 209 -2.62 -5.67 21.13
N ALA A 210 -2.79 -4.49 20.54
CA ALA A 210 -1.70 -3.53 20.37
C ALA A 210 -2.18 -2.08 20.44
N THR A 211 -1.25 -1.18 20.77
CA THR A 211 -1.40 0.27 20.59
C THR A 211 -0.20 0.81 19.82
N GLY A 212 -0.30 2.02 19.29
CA GLY A 212 0.84 2.63 18.63
C GLY A 212 0.77 4.14 18.54
N ALA A 213 1.93 4.77 18.55
CA ALA A 213 2.11 6.18 18.23
C ALA A 213 2.73 6.31 16.84
N PHE A 214 2.19 7.21 16.02
CA PHE A 214 2.64 7.44 14.65
C PHE A 214 2.89 8.92 14.40
N ARG A 215 3.92 9.21 13.61
CA ARG A 215 4.19 10.51 13.00
C ARG A 215 4.29 10.30 11.50
N PHE A 216 3.52 11.08 10.75
CA PHE A 216 3.53 11.14 9.30
C PHE A 216 4.00 12.53 8.89
N ASP A 217 5.12 12.59 8.19
CA ASP A 217 5.64 13.80 7.57
C ASP A 217 5.41 13.67 6.05
N ILE A 218 4.44 14.41 5.53
CA ILE A 218 3.94 14.26 4.15
C ILE A 218 4.46 15.42 3.30
N GLN A 219 5.28 15.09 2.31
CA GLN A 219 5.84 16.04 1.35
C GLN A 219 5.27 15.79 -0.05
N PRO A 220 4.43 16.69 -0.57
CA PRO A 220 3.89 16.61 -1.92
C PRO A 220 4.96 16.74 -2.99
N GLY A 221 4.75 16.11 -4.15
CA GLY A 221 5.64 16.23 -5.30
C GLY A 221 5.14 15.47 -6.53
N VAL A 222 6.02 15.32 -7.53
CA VAL A 222 5.78 14.40 -8.67
C VAL A 222 5.47 13.01 -8.12
N GLN A 223 6.33 12.53 -7.21
CA GLN A 223 5.96 11.55 -6.22
C GLN A 223 5.72 12.27 -4.89
N THR A 224 4.68 11.88 -4.16
CA THR A 224 4.51 12.30 -2.77
C THR A 224 5.29 11.34 -1.89
N THR A 225 6.04 11.86 -0.92
CA THR A 225 6.76 11.04 0.06
C THR A 225 6.12 11.22 1.43
N THR A 226 5.77 10.11 2.06
CA THR A 226 5.29 10.07 3.45
C THR A 226 6.36 9.40 4.31
N THR A 227 7.07 10.19 5.11
CA THR A 227 7.97 9.63 6.13
C THR A 227 7.15 9.25 7.35
N VAL A 228 7.24 7.99 7.77
CA VAL A 228 6.53 7.42 8.91
C VAL A 228 7.52 7.06 9.99
N ARG A 229 7.27 7.54 11.21
CA ARG A 229 7.89 7.02 12.44
C ARG A 229 6.79 6.41 13.29
N SER A 230 6.95 5.15 13.69
CA SER A 230 6.00 4.45 14.54
C SER A 230 6.67 3.85 15.77
N ARG A 231 5.91 3.81 16.87
CA ARG A 231 6.27 3.10 18.09
C ARG A 231 5.06 2.28 18.55
N ILE A 232 5.19 0.96 18.49
CA ILE A 232 4.10 0.00 18.72
C ILE A 232 4.32 -0.72 20.04
N PHE A 233 3.25 -0.91 20.81
CA PHE A 233 3.25 -1.62 22.09
C PHE A 233 2.26 -2.77 22.05
N VAL A 234 2.71 -3.99 22.35
CA VAL A 234 1.83 -5.15 22.50
C VAL A 234 1.24 -5.12 23.92
N ARG A 235 -0.08 -5.29 24.01
CA ARG A 235 -0.82 -5.26 25.27
C ARG A 235 -0.49 -6.50 26.13
N PRO A 236 -0.16 -6.32 27.42
CA PRO A 236 -0.04 -7.45 28.34
C PRO A 236 -1.39 -8.16 28.50
N GLY A 237 -1.44 -9.47 28.31
CA GLY A 237 -2.64 -10.28 28.59
C GLY A 237 -3.80 -10.11 27.60
N GLY A 238 -3.58 -9.57 26.40
CA GLY A 238 -4.59 -9.34 25.36
C GLY A 238 -5.20 -10.58 24.68
N GLY A 239 -5.17 -11.75 25.34
CA GLY A 239 -5.63 -13.02 24.76
C GLY A 239 -4.51 -13.81 24.10
N LYS A 240 -4.78 -14.38 22.91
CA LYS A 240 -3.80 -15.20 22.19
C LYS A 240 -2.62 -14.34 21.70
N PRO A 241 -1.38 -14.88 21.70
CA PRO A 241 -0.24 -14.20 21.08
C PRO A 241 -0.54 -13.79 19.64
N ILE A 242 -0.02 -12.64 19.22
CA ILE A 242 -0.05 -12.21 17.83
C ILE A 242 0.81 -13.19 17.02
N ALA A 243 0.22 -13.84 16.03
CA ALA A 243 0.92 -14.79 15.17
C ALA A 243 1.68 -14.05 14.05
N THR A 244 1.08 -12.99 13.51
CA THR A 244 1.68 -12.15 12.46
C THR A 244 1.45 -10.67 12.76
N LEU A 245 2.55 -9.91 12.88
CA LEU A 245 2.54 -8.46 13.00
C LEU A 245 3.09 -7.84 11.71
N GLY A 246 2.21 -7.27 10.88
CA GLY A 246 2.57 -6.64 9.62
C GLY A 246 2.94 -5.17 9.80
N ILE A 247 4.20 -4.85 9.54
CA ILE A 247 4.80 -3.50 9.57
C ILE A 247 4.79 -2.89 8.18
N ALA A 248 4.49 -1.59 8.11
CA ALA A 248 4.33 -0.83 6.87
C ALA A 248 3.43 -1.55 5.83
N PRO A 249 2.22 -2.00 6.24
CA PRO A 249 1.33 -2.73 5.35
C PRO A 249 0.82 -1.87 4.20
N LEU A 250 0.79 -2.47 3.01
CA LEU A 250 0.15 -1.98 1.80
C LEU A 250 -1.04 -2.89 1.48
N THR A 251 -2.10 -2.30 0.93
CA THR A 251 -3.32 -3.02 0.52
C THR A 251 -3.74 -2.51 -0.85
N SER A 252 -4.00 -3.42 -1.78
CA SER A 252 -4.31 -3.10 -3.17
C SER A 252 -5.33 -4.10 -3.71
N MET A 253 -5.66 -3.94 -4.98
CA MET A 253 -6.59 -4.80 -5.70
C MET A 253 -5.94 -5.31 -6.99
N PHE A 254 -6.08 -6.61 -7.25
CA PHE A 254 -5.77 -7.23 -8.53
C PHE A 254 -6.90 -8.19 -8.90
N PHE A 255 -7.61 -7.88 -9.99
CA PHE A 255 -8.70 -8.72 -10.47
C PHE A 255 -8.23 -9.66 -11.59
N PHE A 256 -7.65 -9.10 -12.65
CA PHE A 256 -7.01 -9.83 -13.74
C PHE A 256 -6.03 -8.93 -14.49
N GLY A 257 -5.10 -9.56 -15.22
CA GLY A 257 -4.11 -8.87 -16.04
C GLY A 257 -3.48 -9.82 -17.05
N GLU A 258 -2.43 -9.40 -17.73
CA GLU A 258 -1.77 -10.17 -18.80
C GLU A 258 -1.29 -11.58 -18.38
N ASN A 259 -0.93 -11.73 -17.11
CA ASN A 259 -0.47 -12.99 -16.51
C ASN A 259 -1.63 -13.90 -16.08
N GLN A 260 -2.85 -13.39 -16.03
CA GLN A 260 -4.08 -14.10 -15.69
C GLN A 260 -5.28 -13.48 -16.43
N PRO A 261 -5.35 -13.61 -17.78
CA PRO A 261 -6.33 -12.88 -18.58
C PRO A 261 -7.77 -13.39 -18.35
N ARG A 262 -8.74 -12.49 -18.51
CA ARG A 262 -10.19 -12.77 -18.42
C ARG A 262 -10.84 -12.46 -19.77
N LYS A 263 -11.55 -13.42 -20.36
CA LYS A 263 -12.03 -13.30 -21.75
C LYS A 263 -13.36 -12.57 -21.86
N GLU A 264 -14.10 -12.50 -20.77
CA GLU A 264 -15.47 -11.98 -20.70
C GLU A 264 -15.53 -10.48 -20.38
N ASP A 265 -14.40 -9.88 -20.01
CA ASP A 265 -14.28 -8.44 -19.77
C ASP A 265 -13.74 -7.76 -21.04
N PHE A 266 -14.21 -6.54 -21.33
CA PHE A 266 -13.73 -5.77 -22.47
C PHE A 266 -12.37 -5.12 -22.19
N ARG A 267 -12.06 -4.88 -20.91
CA ARG A 267 -10.81 -4.30 -20.45
C ARG A 267 -9.71 -5.38 -20.53
N PRO A 268 -8.51 -5.06 -21.04
CA PRO A 268 -7.41 -6.03 -21.03
C PRO A 268 -6.90 -6.35 -19.62
N GLU A 269 -6.94 -5.37 -18.71
CA GLU A 269 -6.48 -5.49 -17.33
C GLU A 269 -7.33 -4.66 -16.36
N VAL A 270 -7.46 -5.14 -15.12
CA VAL A 270 -8.19 -4.47 -14.03
C VAL A 270 -7.45 -4.70 -12.71
N HIS A 271 -6.70 -3.70 -12.26
CA HIS A 271 -5.93 -3.73 -11.01
C HIS A 271 -5.40 -2.35 -10.61
N ASP A 272 -5.09 -2.22 -9.32
CA ASP A 272 -4.44 -1.04 -8.72
C ASP A 272 -2.92 -1.21 -8.60
N SER A 273 -2.44 -2.45 -8.78
CA SER A 273 -1.03 -2.84 -8.78
C SER A 273 -0.89 -4.13 -9.58
N ASP A 274 0.22 -4.30 -10.29
CA ASP A 274 0.51 -5.48 -11.12
C ASP A 274 1.54 -6.42 -10.49
N GLY A 275 2.30 -5.97 -9.49
CA GLY A 275 3.30 -6.80 -8.83
C GLY A 275 3.80 -6.28 -7.49
N LEU A 276 4.31 -7.21 -6.68
CA LEU A 276 5.15 -6.91 -5.52
C LEU A 276 6.61 -6.85 -5.96
N MET A 277 7.27 -5.72 -5.71
CA MET A 277 8.71 -5.57 -5.86
C MET A 277 9.40 -5.63 -4.49
N ILE A 278 10.55 -6.31 -4.40
CA ILE A 278 11.34 -6.39 -3.16
C ILE A 278 12.81 -6.16 -3.49
N ALA A 279 13.47 -5.28 -2.74
CA ALA A 279 14.93 -5.19 -2.69
C ALA A 279 15.39 -5.83 -1.37
N THR A 280 15.94 -7.04 -1.46
CA THR A 280 16.37 -7.81 -0.28
C THR A 280 17.60 -7.16 0.37
N GLY A 281 17.88 -7.49 1.62
CA GLY A 281 19.08 -7.01 2.30
C GLY A 281 20.38 -7.60 1.73
N GLU A 282 20.29 -8.75 1.07
CA GLU A 282 21.39 -9.40 0.35
C GLU A 282 21.69 -8.74 -1.01
N GLY A 283 20.84 -7.81 -1.46
CA GLY A 283 21.01 -7.05 -2.70
C GLY A 283 20.28 -7.64 -3.91
N GLU A 284 19.50 -8.70 -3.75
CA GLU A 284 18.65 -9.23 -4.81
C GLU A 284 17.40 -8.36 -5.00
N TRP A 285 17.01 -8.12 -6.25
CA TRP A 285 15.72 -7.53 -6.58
C TRP A 285 14.76 -8.62 -7.05
N LEU A 286 13.58 -8.68 -6.46
CA LEU A 286 12.53 -9.63 -6.78
C LEU A 286 11.33 -8.89 -7.37
N TRP A 287 10.72 -9.50 -8.39
CA TRP A 287 9.44 -9.09 -8.93
C TRP A 287 8.46 -10.26 -8.87
N ARG A 288 7.35 -10.08 -8.17
CA ARG A 288 6.27 -11.06 -8.00
C ARG A 288 4.99 -10.52 -8.62
N PRO A 289 4.68 -10.83 -9.90
CA PRO A 289 3.41 -10.45 -10.50
C PRO A 289 2.23 -10.95 -9.67
N LEU A 290 1.24 -10.09 -9.45
CA LEU A 290 0.06 -10.39 -8.63
C LEU A 290 -0.90 -11.31 -9.38
N GLN A 291 -1.72 -12.04 -8.62
CA GLN A 291 -2.74 -12.96 -9.13
C GLN A 291 -3.98 -12.88 -8.24
N ASN A 292 -5.12 -13.27 -8.81
CA ASN A 292 -6.37 -13.48 -8.10
C ASN A 292 -6.60 -15.01 -7.94
N PRO A 293 -6.10 -15.64 -6.86
CA PRO A 293 -6.18 -17.08 -6.68
C PRO A 293 -7.56 -17.54 -6.20
N LYS A 294 -7.94 -18.80 -6.49
CA LYS A 294 -9.21 -19.39 -5.98
C LYS A 294 -9.25 -19.55 -4.46
N GLN A 295 -8.09 -19.63 -3.81
CA GLN A 295 -7.93 -19.78 -2.36
C GLN A 295 -6.87 -18.78 -1.87
N THR A 296 -6.97 -18.38 -0.60
CA THR A 296 -5.97 -17.51 0.02
C THR A 296 -4.56 -18.08 -0.17
N LEU A 297 -3.69 -17.25 -0.74
CA LEU A 297 -2.30 -17.59 -0.98
C LEU A 297 -1.40 -16.63 -0.21
N VAL A 298 -0.52 -17.19 0.62
CA VAL A 298 0.48 -16.44 1.37
C VAL A 298 1.87 -16.82 0.87
N THR A 299 2.64 -15.85 0.40
CA THR A 299 4.04 -16.03 -0.01
C THR A 299 4.95 -15.24 0.93
N SER A 300 6.05 -15.85 1.36
CA SER A 300 7.01 -15.25 2.29
C SER A 300 8.40 -15.16 1.68
N PHE A 301 9.00 -13.98 1.73
CA PHE A 301 10.34 -13.69 1.23
C PHE A 301 11.23 -13.31 2.42
N ALA A 302 11.91 -14.33 2.97
CA ALA A 302 12.82 -14.14 4.10
C ALA A 302 14.06 -13.35 3.69
N THR A 303 14.44 -12.37 4.51
CA THR A 303 15.65 -11.56 4.32
C THR A 303 16.03 -10.89 5.65
N LYS A 304 17.21 -10.29 5.71
CA LYS A 304 17.63 -9.44 6.84
C LYS A 304 17.81 -8.01 6.38
N ASN A 305 17.24 -7.03 7.07
CA ASN A 305 17.37 -5.60 6.73
C ASN A 305 16.97 -5.31 5.26
N PRO A 306 15.69 -5.51 4.87
CA PRO A 306 15.25 -5.24 3.51
C PRO A 306 15.59 -3.80 3.11
N LYS A 307 16.02 -3.60 1.86
CA LYS A 307 16.30 -2.25 1.32
C LYS A 307 15.01 -1.55 0.87
N GLY A 308 13.97 -2.31 0.58
CA GLY A 308 12.62 -1.82 0.39
C GLY A 308 11.70 -2.88 -0.21
N PHE A 309 10.41 -2.60 -0.20
CA PHE A 309 9.39 -3.43 -0.85
C PHE A 309 8.18 -2.56 -1.22
N GLY A 310 7.39 -2.97 -2.21
CA GLY A 310 6.25 -2.16 -2.61
C GLY A 310 5.29 -2.87 -3.55
N LEU A 311 4.02 -2.48 -3.49
CA LEU A 311 3.04 -2.83 -4.49
C LEU A 311 3.15 -1.80 -5.61
N MET A 312 3.57 -2.26 -6.79
CA MET A 312 3.88 -1.43 -7.93
C MET A 312 2.82 -1.59 -9.00
N GLN A 313 2.62 -0.52 -9.77
CA GLN A 313 1.81 -0.44 -10.97
C GLN A 313 2.76 -0.08 -12.12
N ARG A 314 3.47 -1.09 -12.66
CA ARG A 314 4.48 -0.87 -13.71
C ARG A 314 3.83 -0.52 -15.04
N ASP A 315 2.69 -1.12 -15.35
CA ASP A 315 1.89 -0.73 -16.50
C ASP A 315 1.11 0.56 -16.23
N ARG A 316 1.19 1.50 -17.17
CA ARG A 316 0.49 2.79 -17.12
C ARG A 316 -0.02 3.20 -18.50
N GLN A 317 -0.10 2.26 -19.44
CA GLN A 317 -0.61 2.53 -20.78
C GLN A 317 -2.13 2.47 -20.77
N TRP A 318 -2.78 3.54 -21.21
CA TRP A 318 -4.24 3.61 -21.32
C TRP A 318 -4.85 2.38 -22.01
N ALA A 319 -4.23 1.94 -23.11
CA ALA A 319 -4.71 0.83 -23.94
C ALA A 319 -4.79 -0.52 -23.22
N ASN A 320 -4.14 -0.65 -22.06
CA ASN A 320 -4.16 -1.88 -21.27
C ASN A 320 -5.32 -1.91 -20.27
N TYR A 321 -6.03 -0.79 -20.09
CA TYR A 321 -7.14 -0.68 -19.13
C TYR A 321 -8.46 -0.26 -19.78
N GLU A 322 -8.45 0.69 -20.72
CA GLU A 322 -9.64 1.15 -21.47
C GLU A 322 -10.85 1.59 -20.60
N ASP A 323 -10.63 1.93 -19.33
CA ASP A 323 -11.67 2.31 -18.37
C ASP A 323 -11.66 3.81 -18.06
N VAL A 324 -12.63 4.55 -18.63
CA VAL A 324 -12.67 6.02 -18.60
C VAL A 324 -13.01 6.59 -17.23
N GLU A 325 -13.65 5.78 -16.37
CA GLU A 325 -14.08 6.17 -15.03
C GLU A 325 -13.03 5.79 -14.00
N ALA A 326 -12.60 4.53 -14.00
CA ALA A 326 -11.73 3.99 -12.95
C ALA A 326 -10.25 4.36 -13.11
N ARG A 327 -9.80 4.67 -14.35
CA ARG A 327 -8.46 5.21 -14.67
C ARG A 327 -7.31 4.49 -13.95
N TYR A 328 -7.30 3.16 -14.00
CA TYR A 328 -6.32 2.32 -13.30
C TYR A 328 -4.86 2.67 -13.63
N GLU A 329 -4.58 3.14 -14.85
CA GLU A 329 -3.26 3.57 -15.28
C GLU A 329 -2.74 4.82 -14.54
N ARG A 330 -3.62 5.55 -13.87
CA ARG A 330 -3.29 6.72 -13.03
C ARG A 330 -3.13 6.40 -11.55
N ARG A 331 -3.35 5.16 -11.13
CA ARG A 331 -3.25 4.74 -9.73
C ARG A 331 -1.77 4.62 -9.30
N PRO A 332 -1.41 5.04 -8.08
CA PRO A 332 -0.02 5.08 -7.65
C PRO A 332 0.55 3.68 -7.41
N SER A 333 1.85 3.53 -7.66
CA SER A 333 2.68 2.56 -6.95
C SER A 333 2.97 3.08 -5.54
N ALA A 334 3.16 2.18 -4.56
CA ALA A 334 3.70 2.54 -3.25
C ALA A 334 4.94 1.73 -2.91
N TRP A 335 6.05 2.44 -2.72
CA TRP A 335 7.35 1.87 -2.34
C TRP A 335 7.71 2.22 -0.90
N VAL A 336 7.84 1.19 -0.06
CA VAL A 336 8.30 1.28 1.32
C VAL A 336 9.82 1.16 1.36
N ARG A 337 10.48 2.18 1.92
CA ARG A 337 11.93 2.19 2.16
C ARG A 337 12.24 2.34 3.65
N PRO A 338 12.80 1.31 4.31
CA PRO A 338 13.27 1.42 5.69
C PRO A 338 14.31 2.54 5.87
N LEU A 339 14.24 3.26 6.99
CA LEU A 339 15.19 4.32 7.36
C LEU A 339 16.25 3.86 8.38
N HIS A 340 16.15 2.62 8.84
CA HIS A 340 17.16 1.94 9.65
C HIS A 340 17.06 0.43 9.43
N ASP A 341 18.00 -0.30 10.00
CA ASP A 341 17.99 -1.77 9.98
C ASP A 341 16.77 -2.31 10.74
N TRP A 342 15.99 -3.16 10.07
CA TRP A 342 14.79 -3.82 10.62
C TRP A 342 15.05 -5.22 11.18
N GLY A 343 16.30 -5.70 11.08
CA GLY A 343 16.69 -7.03 11.53
C GLY A 343 16.19 -8.15 10.61
N PRO A 344 16.26 -9.41 11.08
CA PRO A 344 15.74 -10.56 10.36
C PRO A 344 14.22 -10.59 10.35
N GLY A 345 13.64 -11.07 9.26
CA GLY A 345 12.20 -11.20 9.09
C GLY A 345 11.86 -11.65 7.69
N ARG A 346 10.68 -11.25 7.22
CA ARG A 346 10.22 -11.55 5.86
C ARG A 346 9.30 -10.46 5.33
N VAL A 347 9.35 -10.21 4.04
CA VAL A 347 8.23 -9.56 3.34
C VAL A 347 7.20 -10.64 3.05
N GLU A 348 5.95 -10.41 3.40
CA GLU A 348 4.85 -11.34 3.18
C GLU A 348 3.86 -10.72 2.18
N LEU A 349 3.39 -11.54 1.24
CA LEU A 349 2.36 -11.20 0.27
C LEU A 349 1.16 -12.12 0.51
N VAL A 350 0.01 -11.52 0.78
CA VAL A 350 -1.28 -12.20 0.90
C VAL A 350 -2.11 -11.85 -0.34
N GLN A 351 -2.62 -12.87 -1.03
CA GLN A 351 -3.50 -12.74 -2.16
C GLN A 351 -4.78 -13.51 -1.87
N LEU A 352 -5.90 -12.79 -1.79
CA LEU A 352 -7.23 -13.31 -1.52
C LEU A 352 -7.99 -13.46 -2.84
N ASN A 353 -8.95 -14.39 -2.86
CA ASN A 353 -9.89 -14.46 -3.97
C ASN A 353 -10.83 -13.24 -3.93
N THR A 354 -11.04 -12.59 -5.08
CA THR A 354 -12.09 -11.58 -5.24
C THR A 354 -12.96 -11.88 -6.46
N PRO A 355 -14.30 -11.74 -6.35
CA PRO A 355 -15.20 -11.92 -7.48
C PRO A 355 -15.22 -10.71 -8.43
N ASP A 356 -14.84 -9.53 -7.95
CA ASP A 356 -14.91 -8.24 -8.65
C ASP A 356 -13.85 -7.24 -8.16
N GLU A 357 -13.76 -6.09 -8.83
CA GLU A 357 -12.81 -5.00 -8.56
C GLU A 357 -13.15 -4.13 -7.34
N THR A 358 -14.29 -4.35 -6.68
CA THR A 358 -14.74 -3.47 -5.59
C THR A 358 -14.10 -3.78 -4.24
N HIS A 359 -13.43 -4.93 -4.14
CA HIS A 359 -12.79 -5.42 -2.92
C HIS A 359 -11.26 -5.50 -3.10
N ASP A 360 -10.52 -4.83 -2.23
CA ASP A 360 -9.07 -5.03 -2.12
C ASP A 360 -8.78 -6.48 -1.71
N ASN A 361 -7.93 -7.15 -2.49
CA ASN A 361 -7.60 -8.57 -2.29
C ASN A 361 -6.10 -8.85 -2.19
N ILE A 362 -5.27 -7.81 -2.19
CA ILE A 362 -3.81 -7.90 -2.12
C ILE A 362 -3.33 -7.19 -0.87
N VAL A 363 -2.46 -7.85 -0.08
CA VAL A 363 -1.82 -7.25 1.09
C VAL A 363 -0.34 -7.57 1.09
N ALA A 364 0.52 -6.58 1.32
CA ALA A 364 1.96 -6.79 1.47
C ALA A 364 2.50 -6.06 2.70
N TYR A 365 3.34 -6.71 3.51
CA TYR A 365 3.93 -6.11 4.72
C TYR A 365 5.24 -6.80 5.11
N TRP A 366 6.00 -6.14 5.97
CA TRP A 366 7.14 -6.76 6.67
C TRP A 366 6.69 -7.44 7.96
N VAL A 367 7.16 -8.66 8.20
CA VAL A 367 6.97 -9.38 9.46
C VAL A 367 8.33 -9.59 10.12
N PRO A 368 8.60 -8.95 11.29
CA PRO A 368 9.81 -9.22 12.06
C PRO A 368 9.89 -10.69 12.47
N ALA A 369 11.10 -11.28 12.47
CA ALA A 369 11.27 -12.68 12.88
C ALA A 369 11.02 -12.90 14.38
N GLN A 370 11.14 -11.85 15.19
CA GLN A 370 10.97 -11.89 16.64
C GLN A 370 10.04 -10.77 17.09
N MET A 371 9.09 -11.11 17.95
CA MET A 371 8.27 -10.16 18.67
C MET A 371 8.97 -9.76 19.97
N PRO A 372 8.87 -8.49 20.41
CA PRO A 372 9.45 -8.08 21.69
C PRO A 372 8.65 -8.71 22.84
N ALA A 373 9.22 -8.68 24.04
CA ALA A 373 8.44 -8.93 25.25
C ALA A 373 7.34 -7.85 25.40
N PRO A 374 6.14 -8.17 25.96
CA PRO A 374 5.11 -7.18 26.22
C PRO A 374 5.65 -5.95 26.98
N GLY A 375 5.19 -4.76 26.60
CA GLY A 375 5.63 -3.48 27.19
C GLY A 375 6.94 -2.90 26.62
N GLN A 376 7.75 -3.69 25.91
CA GLN A 376 8.87 -3.16 25.11
C GLN A 376 8.35 -2.62 23.77
N PRO A 377 8.72 -1.38 23.38
CA PRO A 377 8.29 -0.81 22.12
C PRO A 377 8.98 -1.48 20.92
N LEU A 378 8.22 -1.68 19.85
CA LEU A 378 8.76 -1.84 18.50
C LEU A 378 8.82 -0.48 17.83
N GLU A 379 10.01 -0.07 17.38
CA GLU A 379 10.21 1.18 16.65
C GLU A 379 10.54 0.90 15.18
N PHE A 380 9.78 1.54 14.28
CA PHE A 380 10.01 1.47 12.85
C PHE A 380 9.95 2.87 12.25
N SER A 381 10.99 3.23 11.51
CA SER A 381 10.97 4.41 10.64
C SER A 381 11.16 4.00 9.19
N TYR A 382 10.31 4.52 8.31
CA TYR A 382 10.31 4.23 6.88
C TYR A 382 9.73 5.39 6.08
N GLU A 383 10.00 5.40 4.79
CA GLU A 383 9.29 6.24 3.83
C GLU A 383 8.33 5.38 2.99
N VAL A 384 7.16 5.93 2.69
CA VAL A 384 6.29 5.45 1.61
C VAL A 384 6.35 6.47 0.48
N SER A 385 6.83 6.05 -0.69
CA SER A 385 6.82 6.88 -1.89
C SER A 385 5.63 6.51 -2.78
N TRP A 386 4.75 7.47 -3.03
CA TRP A 386 3.56 7.34 -3.87
C TRP A 386 3.91 7.79 -5.29
N GLN A 387 4.06 6.83 -6.20
CA GLN A 387 4.81 6.97 -7.45
C GLN A 387 3.93 6.77 -8.68
N GLY A 388 4.14 7.60 -9.70
CA GLY A 388 3.39 7.60 -10.96
C GLY A 388 4.24 7.05 -12.10
N ASP A 389 4.54 7.90 -13.08
CA ASP A 389 5.36 7.52 -14.24
C ASP A 389 6.83 7.30 -13.84
N GLU A 390 7.34 8.15 -12.95
CA GLU A 390 8.64 7.96 -12.30
C GLU A 390 8.50 7.02 -11.10
N GLN A 391 9.04 5.81 -11.23
CA GLN A 391 8.95 4.77 -10.21
C GLN A 391 10.32 4.30 -9.78
N GLN A 392 10.40 3.77 -8.55
CA GLN A 392 11.53 2.97 -8.13
C GLN A 392 11.73 1.80 -9.10
N ARG A 393 12.98 1.59 -9.53
CA ARG A 393 13.38 0.44 -10.36
C ARG A 393 14.61 -0.24 -9.76
N PRO A 394 14.83 -1.53 -10.06
CA PRO A 394 16.13 -2.17 -9.86
C PRO A 394 17.24 -1.43 -10.64
N PRO A 395 18.50 -1.49 -10.17
CA PRO A 395 19.62 -0.85 -10.87
C PRO A 395 20.00 -1.55 -12.19
N GLY A 396 19.66 -2.84 -12.34
CA GLY A 396 19.85 -3.62 -13.57
C GLY A 396 18.67 -3.45 -14.53
N ALA A 397 18.24 -4.54 -15.16
CA ALA A 397 16.98 -4.60 -15.88
C ALA A 397 15.82 -5.08 -14.99
N TRP A 398 14.60 -4.79 -15.41
CA TRP A 398 13.36 -5.18 -14.74
C TRP A 398 12.36 -5.72 -15.74
N VAL A 399 11.41 -6.50 -15.23
CA VAL A 399 10.27 -7.01 -15.98
C VAL A 399 9.33 -5.86 -16.35
N THR A 400 9.04 -5.70 -17.63
CA THR A 400 8.07 -4.70 -18.12
C THR A 400 6.66 -5.27 -18.23
N GLN A 401 6.54 -6.57 -18.51
CA GLN A 401 5.26 -7.28 -18.60
C GLN A 401 5.43 -8.78 -18.41
N SER A 402 4.35 -9.47 -18.03
CA SER A 402 4.28 -10.93 -17.90
C SER A 402 2.99 -11.45 -18.50
N ARG A 403 3.07 -12.12 -19.65
CA ARG A 403 1.91 -12.67 -20.36
C ARG A 403 1.80 -14.17 -20.19
N ARG A 404 0.62 -14.68 -19.85
CA ARG A 404 0.33 -16.12 -19.85
C ARG A 404 -0.30 -16.54 -21.17
N GLY A 405 0.26 -17.55 -21.83
CA GLY A 405 -0.32 -18.09 -23.05
C GLY A 405 0.60 -19.06 -23.79
N MET A 406 0.00 -20.07 -24.44
CA MET A 406 0.74 -21.11 -25.17
C MET A 406 1.15 -20.72 -26.59
N GLY A 407 0.40 -19.82 -27.24
CA GLY A 407 0.58 -19.55 -28.68
C GLY A 407 0.33 -20.79 -29.54
N TYR A 408 0.94 -20.83 -30.75
CA TYR A 408 0.88 -22.00 -31.62
C TYR A 408 1.79 -23.12 -31.10
N THR A 409 1.27 -24.34 -31.09
CA THR A 409 1.99 -25.53 -30.62
C THR A 409 1.47 -26.78 -31.36
N LYS A 410 2.36 -27.76 -31.54
CA LYS A 410 2.03 -29.08 -32.11
C LYS A 410 1.66 -30.11 -31.03
N GLU A 411 1.68 -29.70 -29.76
CA GLU A 411 1.34 -30.56 -28.63
C GLU A 411 -0.13 -30.98 -28.62
N THR A 412 -0.42 -32.15 -28.05
CA THR A 412 -1.79 -32.62 -27.88
C THR A 412 -2.53 -31.79 -26.83
N ALA A 413 -3.87 -31.73 -26.92
CA ALA A 413 -4.69 -31.08 -25.90
C ALA A 413 -4.47 -31.66 -24.48
N ALA A 414 -4.15 -32.95 -24.37
CA ALA A 414 -3.82 -33.57 -23.09
C ALA A 414 -2.50 -33.03 -22.50
N ALA A 415 -1.46 -32.90 -23.32
CA ALA A 415 -0.19 -32.32 -22.89
C ALA A 415 -0.34 -30.85 -22.49
N LEU A 416 -1.13 -30.07 -23.24
CA LEU A 416 -1.36 -28.65 -22.97
C LEU A 416 -2.07 -28.38 -21.63
N ARG A 417 -2.94 -29.29 -21.17
CA ARG A 417 -3.56 -29.17 -19.83
C ARG A 417 -2.53 -29.28 -18.70
N GLN A 418 -1.36 -29.86 -18.94
CA GLN A 418 -0.31 -30.02 -17.94
C GLN A 418 0.81 -28.97 -18.09
N GLN A 419 0.73 -28.09 -19.09
CA GLN A 419 1.77 -27.11 -19.38
C GLN A 419 1.27 -25.70 -19.14
N ALA A 420 2.13 -24.87 -18.56
CA ALA A 420 1.95 -23.43 -18.51
C ALA A 420 3.11 -22.76 -19.24
N GLN A 421 2.81 -21.71 -20.00
CA GLN A 421 3.80 -20.89 -20.67
C GLN A 421 3.61 -19.43 -20.32
N TYR A 422 4.74 -18.77 -20.08
CA TYR A 422 4.83 -17.35 -19.83
C TYR A 422 5.81 -16.71 -20.80
N VAL A 423 5.44 -15.53 -21.27
CA VAL A 423 6.29 -14.63 -22.05
C VAL A 423 6.54 -13.40 -21.18
N VAL A 424 7.80 -13.15 -20.84
CA VAL A 424 8.21 -12.11 -19.90
C VAL A 424 9.19 -11.20 -20.62
N ASP A 425 8.86 -9.91 -20.69
CA ASP A 425 9.74 -8.91 -21.29
C ASP A 425 10.52 -8.17 -20.21
N PHE A 426 11.76 -7.84 -20.53
CA PHE A 426 12.69 -7.15 -19.68
C PHE A 426 13.25 -5.92 -20.39
N ASP A 427 13.33 -4.81 -19.66
CA ASP A 427 14.01 -3.60 -20.10
C ASP A 427 14.87 -3.02 -18.97
N GLY A 428 15.84 -2.20 -19.32
CA GLY A 428 16.61 -1.42 -18.34
C GLY A 428 18.06 -1.19 -18.76
N PRO A 429 18.79 -0.36 -18.00
CA PRO A 429 20.13 0.11 -18.36
C PRO A 429 21.13 -1.02 -18.60
N ALA A 430 21.10 -2.08 -17.78
CA ALA A 430 22.02 -3.20 -17.92
C ALA A 430 21.86 -3.95 -19.25
N LEU A 431 20.63 -4.12 -19.75
CA LEU A 431 20.36 -4.77 -21.04
C LEU A 431 20.61 -3.83 -22.22
N LYS A 432 20.30 -2.54 -22.09
CA LYS A 432 20.54 -1.52 -23.13
C LYS A 432 22.02 -1.29 -23.40
N ALA A 433 22.87 -1.46 -22.38
CA ALA A 433 24.31 -1.33 -22.50
C ALA A 433 24.97 -2.53 -23.20
N LEU A 434 24.25 -3.64 -23.40
CA LEU A 434 24.80 -4.82 -24.07
C LEU A 434 24.91 -4.61 -25.58
N PRO A 435 25.96 -5.15 -26.23
CA PRO A 435 26.06 -5.12 -27.69
C PRO A 435 24.89 -5.88 -28.34
N ALA A 436 24.59 -5.56 -29.60
CA ALA A 436 23.48 -6.15 -30.32
C ALA A 436 23.54 -7.69 -30.41
N ASN A 437 24.75 -8.25 -30.46
CA ASN A 437 25.04 -9.69 -30.51
C ASN A 437 25.34 -10.33 -29.14
N ALA A 438 25.05 -9.63 -28.02
CA ALA A 438 25.28 -10.15 -26.68
C ALA A 438 24.54 -11.48 -26.46
N ALA A 439 25.23 -12.46 -25.86
CA ALA A 439 24.64 -13.75 -25.55
C ALA A 439 23.94 -13.70 -24.19
N VAL A 440 22.68 -13.28 -24.17
CA VAL A 440 21.84 -13.29 -22.97
C VAL A 440 21.12 -14.63 -22.83
N LYS A 441 21.11 -15.19 -21.61
CA LYS A 441 20.47 -16.45 -21.28
C LYS A 441 19.45 -16.26 -20.16
N ALA A 442 18.40 -17.09 -20.14
CA ALA A 442 17.49 -17.19 -19.01
C ALA A 442 17.96 -18.28 -18.06
N VAL A 443 18.17 -17.91 -16.80
CA VAL A 443 18.35 -18.87 -15.72
C VAL A 443 16.99 -19.08 -15.07
N VAL A 444 16.42 -20.28 -15.20
CA VAL A 444 15.08 -20.62 -14.71
C VAL A 444 15.14 -21.81 -13.77
N THR A 445 14.52 -21.68 -12.60
CA THR A 445 14.36 -22.76 -11.63
C THR A 445 12.89 -22.94 -11.27
N ALA A 446 12.48 -24.18 -11.05
CA ALA A 446 11.17 -24.56 -10.54
C ALA A 446 11.33 -25.46 -9.30
N ASP A 447 10.33 -25.50 -8.43
CA ASP A 447 10.26 -26.52 -7.38
C ASP A 447 10.02 -27.93 -7.94
N ALA A 448 9.99 -28.93 -7.05
CA ALA A 448 9.87 -30.34 -7.43
C ALA A 448 8.56 -30.70 -8.18
N ASN A 449 7.53 -29.83 -8.16
CA ASN A 449 6.30 -30.05 -8.89
C ASN A 449 6.36 -29.51 -10.34
N GLY A 450 7.38 -28.74 -10.68
CA GLY A 450 7.58 -28.17 -12.01
C GLY A 450 8.79 -28.74 -12.75
N LYS A 451 8.59 -29.07 -14.02
CA LYS A 451 9.68 -29.38 -14.96
C LYS A 451 9.76 -28.30 -16.03
N VAL A 452 10.86 -27.55 -16.05
CA VAL A 452 11.12 -26.58 -17.13
C VAL A 452 11.37 -27.34 -18.42
N LEU A 453 10.50 -27.11 -19.41
CA LEU A 453 10.61 -27.69 -20.75
C LEU A 453 11.34 -26.76 -21.72
N GLU A 454 11.22 -25.45 -21.52
CA GLU A 454 11.74 -24.43 -22.42
C GLU A 454 12.04 -23.14 -21.66
N ASN A 455 13.13 -22.46 -22.02
CA ASN A 455 13.58 -21.18 -21.46
C ASN A 455 14.38 -20.38 -22.49
N ILE A 456 13.71 -19.91 -23.55
CA ILE A 456 14.36 -19.19 -24.65
C ILE A 456 14.41 -17.69 -24.35
N VAL A 457 15.51 -17.03 -24.74
CA VAL A 457 15.67 -15.57 -24.66
C VAL A 457 16.04 -15.01 -26.02
N TYR A 458 15.39 -13.91 -26.41
CA TYR A 458 15.65 -13.22 -27.68
C TYR A 458 15.25 -11.74 -27.59
N ARG A 459 15.80 -10.90 -28.48
CA ARG A 459 15.36 -9.50 -28.61
C ARG A 459 13.99 -9.43 -29.28
N ASN A 460 13.09 -8.63 -28.74
CA ASN A 460 11.83 -8.29 -29.34
C ASN A 460 12.04 -7.12 -30.34
N PRO A 461 11.95 -7.35 -31.66
CA PRO A 461 12.28 -6.32 -32.65
C PRO A 461 11.28 -5.14 -32.67
N ALA A 462 10.08 -5.31 -32.10
CA ALA A 462 9.08 -4.25 -32.05
C ALA A 462 9.32 -3.24 -30.93
N THR A 463 10.00 -3.65 -29.86
CA THR A 463 10.19 -2.82 -28.64
C THR A 463 11.66 -2.65 -28.24
N ASP A 464 12.58 -3.37 -28.88
CA ASP A 464 14.00 -3.53 -28.50
C ASP A 464 14.21 -4.04 -27.05
N GLN A 465 13.17 -4.61 -26.43
CA GLN A 465 13.25 -5.27 -25.14
C GLN A 465 13.76 -6.71 -25.28
N TRP A 466 14.24 -7.31 -24.19
CA TRP A 466 14.57 -8.73 -24.17
C TRP A 466 13.37 -9.55 -23.71
N ARG A 467 13.01 -10.56 -24.50
CA ARG A 467 11.89 -11.45 -24.23
C ARG A 467 12.38 -12.81 -23.79
N MET A 468 11.88 -13.28 -22.66
CA MET A 468 12.02 -14.65 -22.18
C MET A 468 10.71 -15.41 -22.42
N THR A 469 10.79 -16.58 -23.04
CA THR A 469 9.70 -17.56 -23.06
C THR A 469 10.06 -18.72 -22.14
N VAL A 470 9.23 -18.96 -21.13
CA VAL A 470 9.38 -20.10 -20.22
C VAL A 470 8.17 -21.02 -20.33
N ARG A 471 8.41 -22.32 -20.51
CA ARG A 471 7.37 -23.35 -20.52
C ARG A 471 7.66 -24.39 -19.46
N VAL A 472 6.65 -24.68 -18.64
CA VAL A 472 6.77 -25.55 -17.48
C VAL A 472 5.68 -26.61 -17.54
N GLN A 473 6.07 -27.87 -17.36
CA GLN A 473 5.15 -28.97 -17.17
C GLN A 473 4.95 -29.23 -15.68
N ARG A 474 3.68 -29.35 -15.27
CA ARG A 474 3.29 -29.73 -13.92
C ARG A 474 3.33 -31.24 -13.76
N GLN A 475 3.80 -31.70 -12.60
CA GLN A 475 3.72 -33.10 -12.21
C GLN A 475 2.38 -33.43 -11.52
N LYS A 476 1.88 -32.53 -10.68
CA LYS A 476 0.60 -32.64 -9.96
C LYS A 476 -0.20 -31.35 -10.10
N ALA A 477 -1.45 -31.47 -10.55
CA ALA A 477 -2.33 -30.34 -10.87
C ALA A 477 -2.91 -29.64 -9.62
N ASP A 478 -3.05 -30.36 -8.51
CA ASP A 478 -3.59 -29.90 -7.23
C ASP A 478 -2.56 -29.16 -6.37
N ARG A 479 -1.34 -28.96 -6.88
CA ARG A 479 -0.23 -28.30 -6.17
C ARG A 479 0.29 -27.12 -6.98
N PRO A 480 0.71 -26.03 -6.30
CA PRO A 480 1.35 -24.92 -6.97
C PRO A 480 2.74 -25.32 -7.51
N ILE A 481 3.32 -24.45 -8.34
CA ILE A 481 4.73 -24.49 -8.73
C ILE A 481 5.32 -23.11 -8.51
N GLU A 482 6.32 -22.99 -7.67
CA GLU A 482 7.13 -21.78 -7.54
C GLU A 482 8.23 -21.74 -8.60
N LEU A 483 8.29 -20.63 -9.34
CA LEU A 483 9.26 -20.35 -10.38
C LEU A 483 10.12 -19.15 -9.97
N ARG A 484 11.41 -19.23 -10.34
CA ARG A 484 12.32 -18.08 -10.35
C ARG A 484 12.99 -18.02 -11.71
N ALA A 485 13.07 -16.82 -12.28
CA ALA A 485 13.77 -16.59 -13.53
C ALA A 485 14.47 -15.22 -13.55
N PHE A 486 15.68 -15.15 -14.08
CA PHE A 486 16.38 -13.90 -14.36
C PHE A 486 17.20 -14.01 -15.63
N LEU A 487 17.54 -12.86 -16.22
CA LEU A 487 18.43 -12.78 -17.36
C LEU A 487 19.88 -12.67 -16.90
N GLN A 488 20.74 -13.44 -17.55
CA GLN A 488 22.18 -13.49 -17.29
C GLN A 488 22.95 -13.16 -18.58
N HIS A 489 24.00 -12.35 -18.45
CA HIS A 489 25.02 -12.16 -19.46
C HIS A 489 26.37 -12.57 -18.88
N ASP A 490 27.10 -13.41 -19.61
CA ASP A 490 28.26 -14.14 -19.07
C ASP A 490 27.94 -14.82 -17.74
N ASN A 491 28.58 -14.40 -16.64
CA ASN A 491 28.36 -14.92 -15.30
C ASN A 491 27.60 -13.93 -14.39
N HIS A 492 27.10 -12.81 -14.93
CA HIS A 492 26.44 -11.76 -14.15
C HIS A 492 24.94 -11.72 -14.42
N ALA A 493 24.13 -11.66 -13.35
CA ALA A 493 22.73 -11.33 -13.47
C ALA A 493 22.60 -9.88 -14.00
N VAL A 494 21.82 -9.71 -15.07
CA VAL A 494 21.58 -8.41 -15.71
C VAL A 494 20.15 -7.90 -15.50
N SER A 495 19.28 -8.69 -14.89
CA SER A 495 17.94 -8.29 -14.48
C SER A 495 17.68 -8.59 -13.00
N GLU A 496 16.58 -8.05 -12.48
CA GLU A 496 15.92 -8.60 -11.29
C GLU A 496 15.45 -10.05 -11.53
N THR A 497 15.10 -10.73 -10.44
CA THR A 497 14.51 -12.06 -10.46
C THR A 497 12.99 -11.98 -10.53
N TRP A 498 12.43 -12.40 -11.65
CA TRP A 498 11.01 -12.71 -11.78
C TRP A 498 10.67 -13.95 -10.95
N THR A 499 9.77 -13.82 -9.99
CA THR A 499 9.28 -14.89 -9.14
C THR A 499 7.80 -15.08 -9.40
N HIS A 500 7.36 -16.29 -9.75
CA HIS A 500 5.97 -16.52 -10.13
C HIS A 500 5.46 -17.86 -9.63
N ILE A 501 4.19 -17.89 -9.25
CA ILE A 501 3.53 -19.12 -8.84
C ILE A 501 2.55 -19.51 -9.91
N ILE A 502 2.69 -20.73 -10.40
CA ILE A 502 1.66 -21.33 -11.21
C ILE A 502 0.65 -21.94 -10.24
N LEU A 503 -0.53 -21.30 -10.14
CA LEU A 503 -1.60 -21.72 -9.23
C LEU A 503 -2.07 -23.16 -9.51
N PRO A 504 -2.58 -23.87 -8.49
CA PRO A 504 -3.31 -25.12 -8.66
C PRO A 504 -4.52 -24.93 -9.59
N GLU A 505 -4.90 -25.97 -10.33
CA GLU A 505 -6.05 -25.93 -11.24
C GLU A 505 -7.35 -26.48 -10.63
#